data_AF-A0AB35YE65-F1
#
_entry.id   AF-A0AB35YE65-F1
#
_cell.length_a   1.000
_cell.length_b   1.000
_cell.length_c   1.000
_cell.angle_alpha   90.00
_cell.angle_beta   90.00
_cell.angle_gamma   90.00
#
_symmetry.space_group_name_H-M   'P 1'
#
loop_
_entity.id
_entity.type
_entity.pdbx_description
1 polymer ?
#
loop_
_entity_poly.entity_id
_entity_poly.type
_entity_poly.pdbx_seq_one_letter_code
_entity_poly.pdbx_strand_id
1 'polypeptide(L)'
;MSVVTICLGEPGTENYTGIVKFMDVLLSSSRAVTEKKKILEEEFGVAMNEELEREVLVMCNLSQGVKAEGISIGEMRMLVKQVRKGRVTIEEAAEDAGMTVEEFKKILENTPLQAV
;
A
#
# COMPACT_ATOMS: atom_id res chain seq x y z
N MET A 1 18.00 -9.04 -0.49
CA MET A 1 16.59 -9.00 -0.06
C MET A 1 15.92 -10.23 -0.67
N SER A 2 15.34 -11.10 0.16
CA SER A 2 14.58 -12.27 -0.32
C SER A 2 13.10 -11.92 -0.26
N VAL A 3 12.36 -12.14 -1.35
CA VAL A 3 10.92 -11.91 -1.41
C VAL A 3 10.24 -13.27 -1.50
N VAL A 4 9.32 -13.54 -0.57
CA VAL A 4 8.49 -14.75 -0.59
C VAL A 4 7.07 -14.32 -0.94
N THR A 5 6.53 -14.87 -2.02
CA THR A 5 5.16 -14.62 -2.46
C THR A 5 4.28 -15.80 -2.07
N ILE A 6 3.20 -15.53 -1.33
CA ILE A 6 2.22 -16.54 -0.92
C ILE A 6 0.89 -16.19 -1.61
N CYS A 7 0.38 -17.10 -2.44
CA CYS A 7 -0.92 -16.94 -3.10
C CYS A 7 -2.02 -17.51 -2.19
N LEU A 8 -2.98 -16.67 -1.78
CA LEU A 8 -4.02 -17.03 -0.81
C LEU A 8 -5.27 -17.71 -1.41
N GLY A 9 -5.25 -18.00 -2.72
CA GLY A 9 -6.35 -18.68 -3.42
C GLY A 9 -7.61 -17.82 -3.59
N GLU A 10 -8.65 -18.42 -4.17
CA GLU A 10 -9.96 -17.79 -4.38
C GLU A 10 -11.03 -18.41 -3.46
N PRO A 11 -11.93 -17.60 -2.88
CA PRO A 11 -13.05 -18.11 -2.10
C PRO A 11 -13.89 -19.12 -2.88
N GLY A 12 -14.20 -20.27 -2.27
CA GLY A 12 -15.02 -21.32 -2.87
C GLY A 12 -14.26 -22.40 -3.64
N THR A 13 -12.92 -22.31 -3.70
CA THR A 13 -12.08 -23.41 -4.22
C THR A 13 -11.81 -24.47 -3.15
N GLU A 14 -11.56 -25.73 -3.55
CA GLU A 14 -11.32 -26.84 -2.61
C GLU A 14 -10.15 -26.60 -1.64
N ASN A 15 -9.17 -25.79 -2.07
CA ASN A 15 -7.96 -25.49 -1.29
C ASN A 15 -8.10 -24.24 -0.40
N TYR A 16 -9.25 -23.56 -0.42
CA TYR A 16 -9.51 -22.36 0.39
C TYR A 16 -9.94 -22.76 1.81
N THR A 17 -9.00 -23.32 2.57
CA THR A 17 -9.25 -23.83 3.94
C THR A 17 -8.07 -23.51 4.87
N GLY A 18 -8.28 -23.68 6.18
CA GLY A 18 -7.21 -23.56 7.17
C GLY A 18 -6.49 -22.21 7.13
N ILE A 19 -5.15 -22.24 7.14
CA ILE A 19 -4.31 -21.04 7.22
C ILE A 19 -4.45 -20.12 6.00
N VAL A 20 -4.74 -20.68 4.82
CA VAL A 20 -4.89 -19.92 3.58
C VAL A 20 -6.13 -19.02 3.66
N LYS A 21 -7.27 -19.61 4.06
CA LYS A 21 -8.51 -18.86 4.32
C LYS A 21 -8.34 -17.85 5.45
N PHE A 22 -7.67 -18.24 6.54
CA PHE A 22 -7.40 -17.37 7.67
C PHE A 22 -6.64 -16.11 7.26
N MET A 23 -5.53 -16.27 6.53
CA MET A 23 -4.72 -15.17 6.04
C MET A 23 -5.48 -14.29 5.03
N ASP A 24 -6.27 -14.89 4.13
CA ASP A 24 -7.10 -14.12 3.19
C ASP A 24 -8.11 -13.24 3.95
N VAL A 25 -8.85 -13.80 4.91
CA VAL A 25 -9.84 -13.07 5.71
C VAL A 25 -9.17 -11.94 6.49
N LEU A 26 -8.05 -12.22 7.17
CA LEU A 26 -7.30 -11.21 7.92
C LEU A 26 -6.80 -10.06 7.04
N LEU A 27 -6.19 -10.39 5.90
CA LEU A 27 -5.51 -9.42 5.04
C LEU A 27 -6.42 -8.75 4.02
N SER A 28 -7.64 -9.26 3.82
CA SER A 28 -8.58 -8.74 2.81
C SER A 28 -8.90 -7.26 3.03
N SER A 29 -8.60 -6.39 2.07
CA SER A 29 -8.96 -4.97 2.15
C SER A 29 -10.42 -4.68 1.79
N SER A 30 -11.16 -5.69 1.29
CA SER A 30 -12.53 -5.55 0.80
C SER A 30 -13.59 -6.07 1.77
N ARG A 31 -13.23 -6.98 2.68
CA ARG A 31 -14.14 -7.49 3.72
C ARG A 31 -14.31 -6.48 4.85
N ALA A 32 -15.54 -6.33 5.32
CA ALA A 32 -15.84 -5.49 6.48
C ALA A 32 -15.19 -6.07 7.75
N VAL A 33 -14.76 -5.20 8.67
CA VAL A 33 -14.15 -5.60 9.95
C VAL A 33 -15.07 -6.52 10.76
N THR A 34 -16.38 -6.24 10.74
CA THR A 34 -17.41 -7.05 11.40
C THR A 34 -17.50 -8.45 10.81
N GLU A 35 -17.38 -8.57 9.48
CA GLU A 35 -17.36 -9.87 8.78
C GLU A 35 -16.10 -10.66 9.12
N LYS A 36 -14.93 -9.99 9.14
CA LYS A 36 -13.67 -10.61 9.54
C LYS A 36 -13.73 -11.14 10.95
N LYS A 37 -14.21 -10.31 11.89
CA LYS A 37 -14.40 -10.70 13.29
C LYS A 37 -15.24 -11.97 13.40
N LYS A 38 -16.40 -11.97 12.75
CA LYS A 38 -17.30 -13.12 12.75
C LYS A 38 -16.62 -14.40 12.25
N ILE A 39 -15.92 -14.35 11.12
CA ILE A 39 -15.26 -15.52 10.54
C ILE A 39 -14.10 -15.99 11.45
N LEU A 40 -13.32 -15.08 11.98
CA LEU A 40 -12.17 -15.40 12.84
C LEU A 40 -12.62 -16.02 14.18
N GLU A 41 -13.73 -15.54 14.74
CA GLU A 41 -14.34 -16.12 15.94
C GLU A 41 -15.01 -17.47 15.65
N GLU A 42 -15.93 -17.53 14.68
CA GLU A 42 -16.78 -18.70 14.45
C GLU A 42 -16.04 -19.86 13.78
N GLU A 43 -15.16 -19.58 12.81
CA GLU A 43 -14.48 -20.63 12.04
C GLU A 43 -13.09 -20.98 12.57
N PHE A 44 -12.41 -20.03 13.21
CA PHE A 44 -11.03 -20.20 13.65
C PHE A 44 -10.86 -20.14 15.17
N GLY A 45 -11.94 -19.86 15.93
CA GLY A 45 -11.90 -19.80 17.39
C GLY A 45 -11.01 -18.68 17.95
N VAL A 46 -10.73 -17.64 17.16
CA VAL A 46 -9.92 -16.50 17.58
C VAL A 46 -10.80 -15.55 18.37
N ALA A 47 -10.58 -15.48 19.69
CA ALA A 47 -11.28 -14.54 20.56
C ALA A 47 -10.89 -13.11 20.21
N MET A 48 -11.83 -12.33 19.65
CA MET A 48 -11.57 -10.94 19.30
C MET A 48 -11.72 -10.05 20.53
N ASN A 49 -10.59 -9.50 20.98
CA ASN A 49 -10.53 -8.44 21.97
C ASN A 49 -10.24 -7.09 21.30
N GLU A 50 -10.40 -5.98 22.03
CA GLU A 50 -10.23 -4.63 21.46
C GLU A 50 -8.84 -4.38 20.88
N GLU A 51 -7.80 -5.02 21.41
CA GLU A 51 -6.42 -4.88 20.94
C GLU A 51 -6.23 -5.57 19.58
N LEU A 52 -6.66 -6.84 19.48
CA LEU A 52 -6.60 -7.61 18.24
C LEU A 52 -7.47 -7.00 17.13
N GLU A 53 -8.63 -6.44 17.48
CA GLU A 53 -9.47 -5.70 16.53
C GLU A 53 -8.73 -4.48 15.94
N ARG A 54 -8.01 -3.73 16.79
CA ARG A 54 -7.19 -2.59 16.33
C ARG A 54 -6.04 -3.06 15.44
N GLU A 55 -5.35 -4.14 15.79
CA GLU A 55 -4.26 -4.68 14.98
C GLU A 55 -4.75 -5.15 13.60
N VAL A 56 -5.88 -5.85 13.53
CA VAL A 56 -6.50 -6.27 12.28
C VAL A 56 -6.88 -5.06 11.42
N LEU A 57 -7.42 -3.99 12.02
CA LEU A 57 -7.70 -2.72 11.35
C LEU A 57 -6.43 -2.08 10.76
N VAL A 58 -5.35 -2.03 11.52
CA VAL A 58 -4.06 -1.48 11.06
C VAL A 58 -3.52 -2.27 9.87
N MET A 59 -3.59 -3.61 9.92
CA MET A 59 -3.15 -4.47 8.81
C MET A 59 -3.96 -4.22 7.52
N CYS A 60 -5.27 -3.99 7.62
CA CYS A 60 -6.10 -3.65 6.45
C CYS A 60 -5.58 -2.38 5.74
N ASN A 61 -5.15 -1.39 6.53
CA ASN A 61 -4.71 -0.09 6.04
C ASN A 61 -3.25 -0.06 5.59
N LEU A 62 -2.43 -1.07 5.95
CA LEU A 62 -1.03 -1.12 5.52
C LEU A 62 -0.92 -1.14 3.98
N SER A 63 -1.78 -1.91 3.31
CA SER A 63 -1.86 -1.94 1.85
C SER A 63 -2.22 -0.58 1.24
N GLN A 64 -3.07 0.19 1.93
CA GLN A 64 -3.44 1.54 1.52
C GLN A 64 -2.26 2.51 1.68
N GLY A 65 -1.49 2.37 2.77
CA GLY A 65 -0.25 3.12 2.98
C GLY A 65 0.77 2.89 1.87
N VAL A 66 1.05 1.63 1.53
CA VAL A 66 1.94 1.26 0.41
C VAL A 66 1.43 1.81 -0.93
N LYS A 67 0.11 1.72 -1.17
CA LYS A 67 -0.50 2.28 -2.39
C LYS A 67 -0.34 3.81 -2.44
N ALA A 68 -0.60 4.51 -1.34
CA ALA A 68 -0.48 5.96 -1.24
C ALA A 68 0.97 6.42 -1.43
N GLU A 69 1.94 5.74 -0.81
CA GLU A 69 3.36 5.98 -1.00
C GLU A 69 3.77 5.76 -2.47
N GLY A 70 3.30 4.67 -3.08
CA GLY A 70 3.55 4.39 -4.51
C GLY A 70 2.99 5.47 -5.45
N ILE A 71 1.80 6.01 -5.16
CA ILE A 71 1.22 7.14 -5.91
C ILE A 71 2.07 8.39 -5.75
N SER A 72 2.44 8.76 -4.52
CA SER A 72 3.28 9.93 -4.24
C SER A 72 4.64 9.84 -4.93
N ILE A 73 5.29 8.68 -4.92
CA ILE A 73 6.53 8.43 -5.66
C ILE A 73 6.31 8.59 -7.17
N GLY A 74 5.18 8.10 -7.70
CA GLY A 74 4.82 8.23 -9.10
C GLY A 74 4.63 9.68 -9.55
N GLU A 75 3.89 10.46 -8.77
CA GLU A 75 3.64 11.89 -8.99
C GLU A 75 4.95 12.68 -8.98
N MET A 76 5.81 12.45 -7.99
CA MET A 76 7.13 13.10 -7.92
C MET A 76 8.02 12.76 -9.11
N ARG A 77 8.06 11.49 -9.53
CA ARG A 77 8.81 11.07 -10.74
C ARG A 77 8.26 11.71 -12.00
N MET A 78 6.94 11.90 -12.08
CA MET A 78 6.30 12.58 -13.20
C MET A 78 6.71 14.05 -13.27
N LEU A 79 6.67 14.78 -12.16
CA LEU A 79 7.11 16.17 -12.08
C LEU A 79 8.59 16.33 -12.48
N VAL A 80 9.48 15.50 -11.93
CA VAL A 80 10.90 15.47 -12.31
C VAL A 80 11.08 15.25 -13.81
N LYS A 81 10.34 14.32 -14.41
CA LYS A 81 10.40 14.03 -15.85
C LYS A 81 9.91 15.22 -16.69
N GLN A 82 8.90 15.95 -16.24
CA GLN A 82 8.36 17.11 -16.95
C GLN A 82 9.33 18.29 -16.91
N VAL A 83 9.94 18.55 -15.77
CA VAL A 83 11.01 19.56 -15.62
C VAL A 83 12.20 19.25 -16.53
N ARG A 84 12.70 18.01 -16.52
CA ARG A 84 13.81 17.59 -17.40
C ARG A 84 13.50 17.70 -18.89
N LYS A 85 12.23 17.57 -19.27
CA LYS A 85 11.78 17.76 -20.66
C LYS A 85 11.54 19.22 -21.01
N GLY A 86 11.75 20.15 -20.08
CA GLY A 86 11.49 21.58 -20.26
C GLY A 86 10.01 21.90 -20.46
N ARG A 87 9.10 21.04 -19.97
CA ARG A 87 7.65 21.23 -20.13
C ARG A 87 7.03 22.03 -18.99
N VAL A 88 7.69 22.04 -17.84
CA VAL A 88 7.28 22.69 -16.59
C VAL A 88 8.53 23.28 -15.98
N THR A 89 8.42 24.43 -15.33
CA THR A 89 9.52 25.07 -14.60
C THR A 89 9.80 24.36 -13.28
N ILE A 90 10.94 24.65 -12.65
CA ILE A 90 11.25 24.06 -11.33
C ILE A 90 10.30 24.63 -10.28
N GLU A 91 9.93 25.90 -10.43
CA GLU A 91 9.06 26.64 -9.54
C GLU A 91 7.64 26.06 -9.53
N GLU A 92 7.04 25.87 -10.70
CA GLU A 92 5.72 25.23 -10.85
C GLU A 92 5.73 23.80 -10.30
N ALA A 93 6.79 23.03 -10.57
CA ALA A 93 6.87 21.66 -10.09
C ALA A 93 7.06 21.56 -8.56
N ALA A 94 7.74 22.52 -7.94
CA ALA A 94 7.88 22.58 -6.48
C ALA A 94 6.55 22.96 -5.81
N GLU A 95 5.81 23.90 -6.41
CA GLU A 95 4.46 24.27 -5.97
C GLU A 95 3.50 23.08 -6.03
N ASP A 96 3.43 22.39 -7.18
CA ASP A 96 2.58 21.19 -7.36
C ASP A 96 2.95 20.06 -6.39
N ALA A 97 4.23 19.95 -6.04
CA ALA A 97 4.74 18.98 -5.08
C ALA A 97 4.54 19.41 -3.61
N GLY A 98 4.03 20.62 -3.34
CA GLY A 98 3.81 21.15 -2.00
C GLY A 98 5.08 21.33 -1.19
N MET A 99 6.21 21.62 -1.83
CA MET A 99 7.53 21.76 -1.20
C MET A 99 8.29 22.99 -1.71
N THR A 100 9.45 23.27 -1.11
CA THR A 100 10.30 24.39 -1.56
C THR A 100 11.04 24.06 -2.86
N VAL A 101 11.42 25.11 -3.59
CA VAL A 101 12.24 24.99 -4.81
C VAL A 101 13.57 24.30 -4.51
N GLU A 102 14.17 24.59 -3.36
CA GLU A 102 15.42 23.99 -2.90
C GLU A 102 15.27 22.49 -2.62
N GLU A 103 14.18 22.07 -1.99
CA GLU A 103 13.86 20.65 -1.78
C GLU A 103 13.64 19.93 -3.10
N PHE A 104 12.87 20.54 -4.01
CA PHE A 104 12.62 19.95 -5.31
C PHE A 104 13.90 19.81 -6.15
N LYS A 105 14.80 20.81 -6.12
CA LYS A 105 16.13 20.74 -6.78
C LYS A 105 16.95 19.56 -6.27
N LYS A 106 16.97 19.31 -4.95
CA LYS A 106 17.65 18.13 -4.40
C LYS A 106 17.06 16.83 -4.92
N ILE A 107 15.74 16.73 -5.05
CA ILE A 107 15.09 15.53 -5.60
C ILE A 107 15.43 15.36 -7.08
N LEU A 108 15.44 16.45 -7.84
CA LEU A 108 15.80 16.49 -9.25
C LEU A 108 17.23 16.01 -9.49
N GLU A 109 18.18 16.37 -8.61
CA GLU A 109 19.58 15.93 -8.68
C GLU A 109 19.73 14.45 -8.30
N ASN A 110 19.00 13.98 -7.28
CA ASN A 110 19.15 12.64 -6.72
C ASN A 110 18.33 11.55 -7.45
N THR A 111 17.38 11.90 -8.30
CA THR A 111 16.52 10.92 -9.00
C THR A 111 17.18 10.43 -10.30
N PRO A 112 17.64 9.17 -10.40
CA PRO A 112 18.31 8.66 -11.61
C PRO A 112 17.37 8.63 -12.82
N LEU A 113 17.94 8.71 -14.03
CA LEU A 113 17.19 8.73 -15.31
C LEU A 113 16.57 7.38 -15.71
N GLN A 114 16.78 6.29 -14.96
CA GLN A 114 16.35 4.95 -15.35
C GLN A 114 15.78 4.15 -14.17
N ALA A 115 14.55 3.66 -14.34
CA ALA A 115 14.04 2.42 -13.76
C ALA A 115 12.70 2.08 -14.45
N VAL A 116 12.78 1.62 -15.70
CA VAL A 116 11.85 0.61 -16.25
C VAL A 116 12.70 -0.61 -16.56
#